data_AF-A0A6I0E3M3-F1
#
_entry.id   AF-A0A6I0E3M3-F1
#
_cell.length_a   1.000
_cell.length_b   1.000
_cell.length_c   1.000
_cell.angle_alpha   90.00
_cell.angle_beta   90.00
_cell.angle_gamma   90.00
#
_symmetry.space_group_name_H-M   'P 1'
#
loop_
_entity.id
_entity.type
_entity.pdbx_description
1 polymer ?
#
loop_
_entity_poly.entity_id
_entity_poly.type
_entity_poly.pdbx_seq_one_letter_code
_entity_poly.pdbx_strand_id
1 'polypeptide(L)'
;MNIEVCFWHEVLENLVPFLFGMGASWMLFLGQHHYKLIKKKRFALDYLKNSILTQIPKIQTSLQSAMDAILNNKGDAYKALAYEEFSIYPLSSISPSEYYQIFKQKEFALFHEIYSMIDFLQNNLPNSIINYYFENVNQHLLDVGMVGDKEHIKNCSSCHQLKGKGRKAVYAKKQEFQMLENKINELIDLSK
;
A
#
# COMPACT_ATOMS: atom_id res chain seq x y z
N MET A 1 -1.87 -20.39 72.69
CA MET A 1 -2.23 -19.52 71.54
C MET A 1 -1.19 -19.78 70.47
N ASN A 2 -1.58 -20.38 69.34
CA ASN A 2 -0.65 -20.81 68.30
C ASN A 2 -0.19 -19.60 67.47
N ILE A 3 1.02 -19.14 67.76
CA ILE A 3 1.69 -18.02 67.07
C ILE A 3 1.75 -18.27 65.55
N GLU A 4 1.87 -19.53 65.12
CA GLU A 4 1.83 -19.90 63.70
C GLU A 4 0.49 -19.58 63.02
N VAL A 5 -0.65 -19.81 63.70
CA VAL A 5 -1.98 -19.57 63.12
C VAL A 5 -2.21 -18.06 62.91
N CYS A 6 -1.74 -17.21 63.83
CA CYS A 6 -1.80 -15.76 63.69
C CYS A 6 -0.91 -15.25 62.55
N PHE A 7 0.31 -15.79 62.40
CA PHE A 7 1.24 -15.41 61.34
C PHE A 7 0.70 -15.74 59.94
N TRP A 8 0.17 -16.94 59.73
CA TRP A 8 -0.45 -17.32 58.46
C TRP A 8 -1.70 -16.49 58.14
N HIS A 9 -2.43 -16.04 59.16
CA HIS A 9 -3.62 -15.22 58.99
C HIS A 9 -3.28 -13.80 58.51
N GLU A 10 -2.31 -13.13 59.12
CA GLU A 10 -1.82 -11.80 58.69
C GLU A 10 -1.17 -11.85 57.31
N VAL A 11 -0.44 -12.93 56.98
CA VAL A 11 0.15 -13.11 55.65
C VAL A 11 -0.94 -13.25 54.59
N LEU A 12 -1.97 -14.06 54.83
CA LEU A 12 -3.09 -14.23 53.89
C LEU A 12 -3.92 -12.95 53.71
N GLU A 13 -4.18 -12.21 54.79
CA GLU A 13 -4.91 -10.94 54.75
C GLU A 13 -4.21 -9.87 53.91
N ASN A 14 -2.88 -9.88 53.83
CA ASN A 14 -2.11 -8.93 53.03
C ASN A 14 -1.79 -9.44 51.62
N LEU A 15 -1.52 -10.73 51.47
CA LEU A 15 -1.14 -11.34 50.19
C LEU A 15 -2.33 -11.44 49.22
N VAL A 16 -3.52 -11.76 49.73
CA VAL A 16 -4.72 -11.93 48.88
C VAL A 16 -5.13 -10.60 48.23
N PRO A 17 -5.30 -9.47 48.95
CA PRO A 17 -5.59 -8.18 48.32
C PRO A 17 -4.49 -7.71 47.37
N PHE A 18 -3.23 -8.01 47.68
CA PHE A 18 -2.10 -7.70 46.78
C PHE A 18 -2.19 -8.46 45.45
N LEU A 19 -2.47 -9.76 45.49
CA LEU A 19 -2.66 -10.58 44.28
C LEU A 19 -3.91 -10.17 43.50
N PHE A 20 -5.01 -9.81 44.18
CA PHE A 20 -6.20 -9.25 43.56
C PHE A 20 -5.91 -7.90 42.88
N GLY A 21 -5.13 -7.02 43.53
CA GLY A 21 -4.70 -5.75 42.96
C GLY A 21 -3.85 -5.92 41.70
N MET A 22 -2.90 -6.87 41.72
CA MET A 22 -2.10 -7.22 40.54
C MET A 22 -2.98 -7.82 39.43
N GLY A 23 -3.91 -8.71 39.77
CA GLY A 23 -4.85 -9.31 38.80
C GLY A 23 -5.74 -8.26 38.14
N ALA A 24 -6.31 -7.33 38.92
CA ALA A 24 -7.14 -6.24 38.40
C ALA A 24 -6.33 -5.29 37.50
N SER A 25 -5.11 -4.92 37.90
CA SER A 25 -4.21 -4.10 37.10
C SER A 25 -3.84 -4.78 35.78
N TRP A 26 -3.56 -6.08 35.81
CA TRP A 26 -3.26 -6.87 34.62
C TRP A 26 -4.47 -6.95 33.68
N MET A 27 -5.69 -7.14 34.21
CA MET A 27 -6.91 -7.11 33.38
C MET A 27 -7.13 -5.74 32.71
N LEU A 28 -6.90 -4.64 33.43
CA LEU A 28 -6.99 -3.29 32.85
C LEU A 28 -5.96 -3.10 31.73
N PHE A 29 -4.72 -3.55 31.94
CA PHE A 29 -3.68 -3.51 30.92
C PHE A 29 -4.06 -4.32 29.67
N LEU A 30 -4.58 -5.54 29.85
CA LEU A 30 -5.07 -6.38 28.74
C LEU A 30 -6.22 -5.71 27.98
N GLY A 31 -7.16 -5.10 28.70
CA GLY A 31 -8.27 -4.36 28.10
C GLY A 31 -7.81 -3.17 27.25
N GLN A 32 -6.88 -2.35 27.78
CA GLN A 32 -6.29 -1.22 27.05
C GLN A 32 -5.52 -1.70 25.82
N HIS A 33 -4.73 -2.78 25.97
CA HIS A 33 -3.98 -3.36 24.87
C HIS A 33 -4.90 -3.85 23.74
N HIS A 34 -5.95 -4.59 24.08
CA HIS A 34 -6.91 -5.10 23.11
C HIS A 34 -7.64 -3.97 22.37
N TYR A 35 -8.08 -2.94 23.10
CA TYR A 35 -8.71 -1.75 22.50
C TYR A 35 -7.78 -1.03 21.51
N LYS A 36 -6.49 -0.89 21.86
CA LYS A 36 -5.48 -0.29 20.98
C LYS A 36 -5.33 -1.07 19.67
N LEU A 37 -5.32 -2.41 19.73
CA LEU A 37 -5.23 -3.26 18.54
C LEU A 37 -6.45 -3.10 17.62
N ILE A 38 -7.67 -3.09 18.18
CA ILE A 38 -8.91 -2.87 17.41
C ILE A 38 -8.88 -1.52 16.70
N LYS A 39 -8.46 -0.45 17.40
CA LYS A 39 -8.36 0.89 16.83
C LYS A 39 -7.37 0.94 15.66
N LYS A 40 -6.22 0.26 15.79
CA LYS A 40 -5.22 0.15 14.70
C LYS A 40 -5.75 -0.65 13.51
N LYS A 41 -6.47 -1.76 13.73
CA LYS A 41 -7.12 -2.53 12.66
C LYS A 41 -8.05 -1.62 11.85
N ARG A 42 -8.94 -0.91 12.57
CA ARG A 42 -9.91 0.00 11.96
C ARG A 42 -9.21 1.10 11.17
N PHE A 43 -8.19 1.73 11.74
CA PHE A 43 -7.40 2.75 11.04
C PHE A 43 -6.81 2.22 9.73
N ALA A 44 -6.19 1.04 9.74
CA ALA A 44 -5.61 0.45 8.53
C ALA A 44 -6.66 0.18 7.45
N LEU A 45 -7.80 -0.40 7.82
CA LEU A 45 -8.91 -0.68 6.90
C LEU A 45 -9.53 0.62 6.35
N ASP A 46 -9.76 1.61 7.20
CA ASP A 46 -10.30 2.91 6.80
C ASP A 46 -9.35 3.65 5.86
N TYR A 47 -8.04 3.59 6.12
CA TYR A 47 -7.04 4.19 5.25
C TYR A 47 -7.03 3.53 3.86
N LEU A 48 -6.98 2.18 3.82
CA LEU A 48 -7.04 1.44 2.56
C LEU A 48 -8.32 1.76 1.77
N LYS A 49 -9.47 1.82 2.45
CA LYS A 49 -10.77 2.06 1.81
C LYS A 49 -10.96 3.51 1.35
N ASN A 50 -10.64 4.47 2.20
CA ASN A 50 -11.00 5.87 1.96
C ASN A 50 -9.88 6.66 1.28
N SER A 51 -8.63 6.19 1.38
CA SER A 51 -7.47 6.85 0.76
C SER A 51 -6.94 6.04 -0.42
N ILE A 52 -6.60 4.77 -0.27
CA ILE A 52 -5.95 4.02 -1.36
C ILE A 52 -6.95 3.68 -2.48
N LEU A 53 -8.08 3.05 -2.16
CA LEU A 53 -9.08 2.65 -3.17
C LEU A 53 -9.65 3.85 -3.94
N THR A 54 -9.80 5.01 -3.29
CA THR A 54 -10.34 6.21 -3.94
C THR A 54 -9.38 6.82 -4.96
N GLN A 55 -8.07 6.55 -4.85
CA GLN A 55 -7.06 7.00 -5.82
C GLN A 55 -6.91 6.05 -7.01
N ILE A 56 -7.16 4.75 -6.84
CA ILE A 56 -6.96 3.75 -7.90
C ILE A 56 -7.67 4.13 -9.22
N PRO A 57 -8.97 4.52 -9.25
CA PRO A 57 -9.64 4.92 -10.49
C PRO A 57 -9.01 6.15 -11.15
N LYS A 58 -8.55 7.12 -10.35
CA LYS A 58 -7.87 8.32 -10.88
C LYS A 58 -6.53 7.95 -11.52
N ILE A 59 -5.79 7.03 -10.90
CA ILE A 59 -4.52 6.53 -11.44
C ILE A 59 -4.78 5.73 -12.72
N GLN A 60 -5.79 4.86 -12.74
CA GLN A 60 -6.17 4.11 -13.95
C GLN A 60 -6.58 5.03 -15.12
N THR A 61 -7.29 6.13 -14.82
CA THR A 61 -7.64 7.16 -15.81
C THR A 61 -6.40 7.85 -16.34
N SER A 62 -5.49 8.23 -15.44
CA SER A 62 -4.20 8.82 -15.80
C SER A 62 -3.41 7.87 -16.71
N LEU A 63 -3.30 6.58 -16.35
CA LEU A 63 -2.67 5.55 -17.17
C LEU A 63 -3.35 5.39 -18.54
N GLN A 64 -4.67 5.57 -18.63
CA GLN A 64 -5.37 5.57 -19.93
C GLN A 64 -4.96 6.78 -20.77
N SER A 65 -4.89 7.99 -20.20
CA SER A 65 -4.41 9.16 -20.93
C SER A 65 -2.98 8.99 -21.44
N ALA A 66 -2.11 8.33 -20.65
CA ALA A 66 -0.76 7.97 -21.11
C ALA A 66 -0.79 6.98 -22.28
N MET A 67 -1.64 5.95 -22.23
CA MET A 67 -1.85 5.01 -23.35
C MET A 67 -2.27 5.77 -24.62
N ASP A 68 -3.21 6.69 -24.49
CA ASP A 68 -3.74 7.47 -25.62
C ASP A 68 -2.67 8.42 -26.19
N ALA A 69 -1.83 9.01 -25.32
CA ALA A 69 -0.71 9.84 -25.74
C ALA A 69 0.34 9.02 -26.51
N ILE A 70 0.66 7.80 -26.05
CA ILE A 70 1.55 6.86 -26.77
C ILE A 70 0.94 6.47 -28.12
N LEU A 71 -0.36 6.16 -28.16
CA LEU A 71 -1.07 5.78 -29.40
C LEU A 71 -1.10 6.92 -30.41
N ASN A 72 -1.26 8.15 -29.96
CA ASN A 72 -1.36 9.34 -30.81
C ASN A 72 -0.03 10.09 -31.00
N ASN A 73 1.07 9.58 -30.43
CA ASN A 73 2.38 10.22 -30.43
C ASN A 73 2.34 11.67 -29.91
N LYS A 74 1.52 11.94 -28.87
CA LYS A 74 1.42 13.26 -28.23
C LYS A 74 2.43 13.34 -27.09
N GLY A 75 3.30 14.35 -27.12
CA GLY A 75 4.35 14.57 -26.12
C GLY A 75 3.88 15.25 -24.84
N ASP A 76 2.56 15.24 -24.55
CA ASP A 76 2.04 15.87 -23.35
C ASP A 76 2.62 15.14 -22.13
N ALA A 77 3.38 15.86 -21.31
CA ALA A 77 4.02 15.31 -20.13
C ALA A 77 2.94 14.76 -19.19
N TYR A 78 2.92 13.43 -19.06
CA TYR A 78 2.06 12.75 -18.12
C TYR A 78 2.32 13.26 -16.70
N LYS A 79 1.35 13.96 -16.09
CA LYS A 79 1.40 14.35 -14.67
C LYS A 79 0.29 13.62 -13.92
N ALA A 80 0.66 12.57 -13.19
CA ALA A 80 -0.27 11.83 -12.35
C ALA A 80 -0.38 12.51 -10.97
N LEU A 81 -1.11 13.62 -10.85
CA LEU A 81 -1.33 14.26 -9.54
C LEU A 81 -1.95 13.30 -8.51
N ALA A 82 -2.80 12.37 -8.96
CA ALA A 82 -3.36 11.31 -8.12
C ALA A 82 -2.31 10.36 -7.50
N TYR A 83 -1.08 10.37 -8.01
CA TYR A 83 0.02 9.57 -7.48
C TYR A 83 0.68 10.21 -6.26
N GLU A 84 0.72 11.54 -6.19
CA GLU A 84 1.34 12.26 -5.06
C GLU A 84 0.59 11.98 -3.75
N GLU A 85 -0.71 11.69 -3.85
CA GLU A 85 -1.57 11.31 -2.72
C GLU A 85 -1.55 9.80 -2.41
N PHE A 86 -0.96 8.98 -3.28
CA PHE A 86 -0.86 7.54 -3.10
C PHE A 86 0.38 7.20 -2.27
N SER A 87 0.18 6.82 -1.01
CA SER A 87 1.31 6.61 -0.10
C SER A 87 1.15 5.45 0.87
N ILE A 88 2.26 4.77 1.17
CA ILE A 88 2.37 3.77 2.22
C ILE A 88 2.64 4.38 3.61
N TYR A 89 3.12 5.63 3.69
CA TYR A 89 3.59 6.23 4.93
C TYR A 89 2.56 6.23 6.08
N PRO A 90 1.25 6.45 5.85
CA PRO A 90 0.29 6.37 6.96
C PRO A 90 0.21 4.98 7.62
N LEU A 91 0.48 3.91 6.86
CA LEU A 91 0.50 2.54 7.36
C LEU A 91 1.85 2.12 7.97
N SER A 92 2.94 2.84 7.69
CA SER A 92 4.26 2.55 8.26
C SER A 92 4.35 2.82 9.77
N SER A 93 3.37 3.56 10.31
CA SER A 93 3.19 3.78 11.75
C SER A 93 2.80 2.53 12.53
N ILE A 94 2.42 1.46 11.83
CA ILE A 94 2.12 0.15 12.41
C ILE A 94 3.28 -0.77 12.04
N SER A 95 3.97 -1.31 13.05
CA SER A 95 5.11 -2.19 12.81
C SER A 95 4.68 -3.57 12.26
N PRO A 96 5.58 -4.29 11.56
CA PRO A 96 5.31 -5.66 11.10
C PRO A 96 4.86 -6.62 12.22
N SER A 97 5.45 -6.50 13.41
CA SER A 97 5.03 -7.27 14.59
C SER A 97 3.61 -6.94 15.05
N GLU A 98 3.16 -5.71 14.86
CA GLU A 98 1.80 -5.29 15.19
C GLU A 98 0.80 -5.77 14.13
N TYR A 99 1.17 -5.90 12.85
CA TYR A 99 0.29 -6.47 11.82
C TYR A 99 -0.21 -7.85 12.21
N TYR A 100 0.68 -8.72 12.71
CA TYR A 100 0.32 -10.07 13.14
C TYR A 100 -0.65 -10.08 14.33
N GLN A 101 -0.56 -9.07 15.21
CA GLN A 101 -1.44 -8.94 16.37
C GLN A 101 -2.83 -8.38 15.98
N ILE A 102 -2.86 -7.55 14.94
CA ILE A 102 -4.04 -6.83 14.46
C ILE A 102 -4.86 -7.69 13.48
N PHE A 103 -4.18 -8.33 12.53
CA PHE A 103 -4.75 -9.16 11.47
C PHE A 103 -4.36 -10.61 11.73
N LYS A 104 -5.34 -11.52 11.84
CA LYS A 104 -5.07 -12.93 12.19
C LYS A 104 -4.96 -13.79 10.93
N GLN A 105 -4.00 -14.72 10.91
CA GLN A 105 -3.88 -15.77 9.90
C GLN A 105 -3.93 -15.25 8.44
N LYS A 106 -5.02 -15.52 7.72
CA LYS A 106 -5.20 -15.14 6.31
C LYS A 106 -5.21 -13.61 6.12
N GLU A 107 -5.77 -12.86 7.07
CA GLU A 107 -5.79 -11.40 7.00
C GLU A 107 -4.39 -10.81 7.04
N PHE A 108 -3.48 -11.41 7.83
CA PHE A 108 -2.10 -10.95 7.95
C PHE A 108 -1.35 -11.08 6.63
N ALA A 109 -1.40 -12.27 6.02
CA ALA A 109 -0.73 -12.53 4.75
C ALA A 109 -1.23 -11.56 3.66
N LEU A 110 -2.56 -11.40 3.57
CA LEU A 110 -3.17 -10.50 2.60
C LEU A 110 -2.82 -9.03 2.85
N PHE A 111 -2.85 -8.57 4.10
CA PHE A 111 -2.44 -7.21 4.45
C PHE A 111 -0.96 -6.96 4.12
N HIS A 112 -0.07 -7.92 4.39
CA HIS A 112 1.35 -7.81 4.07
C HIS A 112 1.60 -7.71 2.56
N GLU A 113 0.87 -8.49 1.76
CA GLU A 113 0.91 -8.38 0.29
C GLU A 113 0.43 -7.00 -0.18
N ILE A 114 -0.69 -6.50 0.35
CA ILE A 114 -1.20 -5.15 0.05
C ILE A 114 -0.17 -4.09 0.38
N TYR A 115 0.41 -4.15 1.58
CA TYR A 115 1.44 -3.20 2.04
C TYR A 115 2.62 -3.17 1.06
N SER A 116 3.15 -4.36 0.73
CA SER A 116 4.31 -4.50 -0.15
C SER A 116 4.00 -4.03 -1.58
N MET A 117 2.78 -4.27 -2.07
CA MET A 117 2.35 -3.78 -3.37
C MET A 117 2.24 -2.26 -3.42
N ILE A 118 1.69 -1.62 -2.39
CA ILE A 118 1.60 -0.15 -2.32
C ILE A 118 3.01 0.45 -2.30
N ASP A 119 3.92 -0.08 -1.49
CA ASP A 119 5.31 0.38 -1.45
C ASP A 119 6.01 0.21 -2.80
N PHE A 120 5.88 -0.96 -3.43
CA PHE A 120 6.41 -1.19 -4.77
C PHE A 120 5.85 -0.20 -5.80
N LEU A 121 4.53 0.01 -5.80
CA LEU A 121 3.88 0.93 -6.74
C LEU A 121 4.33 2.38 -6.50
N GLN A 122 4.42 2.83 -5.25
CA GLN A 122 4.88 4.16 -4.85
C GLN A 122 6.35 4.43 -5.23
N ASN A 123 7.18 3.40 -5.33
CA ASN A 123 8.59 3.57 -5.68
C ASN A 123 8.86 3.45 -7.19
N ASN A 124 7.91 2.91 -7.98
CA ASN A 124 8.16 2.54 -9.38
C ASN A 124 7.27 3.25 -10.43
N LEU A 125 6.24 4.01 -10.05
CA LEU A 125 5.31 4.58 -11.04
C LEU A 125 5.77 5.84 -11.82
N PRO A 126 6.42 6.86 -11.21
CA PRO A 126 6.72 8.10 -11.93
C PRO A 126 7.80 7.90 -13.00
N ASN A 127 8.66 6.90 -12.84
CA ASN A 127 9.82 6.67 -13.71
C ASN A 127 9.61 5.60 -14.79
N SER A 128 8.63 4.70 -14.68
CA SER A 128 8.61 3.52 -15.58
C SER A 128 7.90 3.73 -16.92
N ILE A 129 6.97 4.67 -17.04
CA ILE A 129 6.15 4.85 -18.25
C ILE A 129 6.62 6.06 -19.07
N ILE A 130 6.86 7.20 -18.41
CA ILE A 130 7.29 8.46 -19.05
C ILE A 130 8.68 8.27 -19.68
N ASN A 131 9.62 7.77 -18.87
CA ASN A 131 11.02 7.57 -19.30
C ASN A 131 11.13 6.50 -20.38
N TYR A 132 10.25 5.49 -20.33
CA TYR A 132 10.37 4.36 -21.25
C TYR A 132 9.93 4.68 -22.68
N TYR A 133 8.89 5.49 -22.89
CA TYR A 133 8.46 5.81 -24.25
C TYR A 133 8.96 7.16 -24.73
N PHE A 134 8.67 8.24 -24.02
CA PHE A 134 8.92 9.59 -24.53
C PHE A 134 10.40 9.93 -24.58
N GLU A 135 11.17 9.57 -23.55
CA GLU A 135 12.63 9.79 -23.57
C GLU A 135 13.30 8.90 -24.62
N ASN A 136 12.96 7.61 -24.69
CA ASN A 136 13.59 6.71 -25.67
C ASN A 136 13.24 7.04 -27.12
N VAL A 137 12.01 7.47 -27.41
CA VAL A 137 11.65 7.93 -28.75
C VAL A 137 12.39 9.23 -29.07
N ASN A 138 12.42 10.21 -28.15
CA ASN A 138 13.16 11.44 -28.37
C ASN A 138 14.66 11.18 -28.57
N GLN A 139 15.26 10.25 -27.82
CA GLN A 139 16.65 9.85 -27.99
C GLN A 139 16.90 9.22 -29.35
N HIS A 140 16.05 8.28 -29.78
CA HIS A 140 16.14 7.70 -31.13
C HIS A 140 16.05 8.76 -32.23
N LEU A 141 15.16 9.75 -32.08
CA LEU A 141 15.04 10.86 -33.04
C LEU A 141 16.28 11.76 -33.05
N LEU A 142 16.93 11.97 -31.90
CA LEU A 142 18.21 12.67 -31.82
C LEU A 142 19.31 11.88 -32.54
N ASP A 143 19.41 10.57 -32.28
CA ASP A 143 20.44 9.69 -32.85
C ASP A 143 20.36 9.60 -34.38
N VAL A 144 19.15 9.64 -34.94
CA VAL A 144 18.92 9.61 -36.40
C VAL A 144 18.78 10.99 -37.03
N GLY A 145 18.93 12.08 -36.26
CA GLY A 145 18.85 13.46 -36.77
C GLY A 145 17.46 13.89 -37.24
N MET A 146 16.39 13.25 -36.75
CA MET A 146 14.99 13.46 -37.17
C MET A 146 14.12 13.99 -36.02
N VAL A 147 14.68 14.86 -35.17
CA VAL A 147 13.97 15.46 -34.03
C VAL A 147 12.71 16.18 -34.51
N GLY A 148 11.55 15.78 -33.97
CA GLY A 148 10.25 16.36 -34.32
C GLY A 148 9.61 15.82 -35.60
N ASP A 149 10.25 14.89 -36.33
CA ASP A 149 9.71 14.29 -37.54
C ASP A 149 8.57 13.30 -37.23
N LYS A 150 7.33 13.78 -37.38
CA LYS A 150 6.12 12.97 -37.16
C LYS A 150 5.91 11.87 -38.19
N GLU A 151 6.47 12.01 -39.38
CA GLU A 151 6.36 11.00 -40.44
C GLU A 151 7.32 9.84 -40.17
N HIS A 152 8.54 10.14 -39.73
CA HIS A 152 9.48 9.13 -39.27
C HIS A 152 8.94 8.33 -38.07
N ILE A 153 8.32 8.98 -37.07
CA ILE A 153 7.70 8.26 -35.94
C ILE A 153 6.64 7.25 -36.42
N LYS A 154 5.93 7.54 -37.51
CA LYS A 154 4.89 6.64 -38.07
C LYS A 154 5.48 5.49 -38.88
N ASN A 155 6.63 5.66 -39.51
CA ASN A 155 7.18 4.70 -40.47
C ASN A 155 8.40 3.94 -39.95
N CYS A 156 9.02 4.41 -38.86
CA CYS A 156 10.22 3.82 -38.30
C CYS A 156 9.90 2.57 -37.44
N SER A 157 10.54 1.45 -37.77
CA SER A 157 10.41 0.19 -37.03
C SER A 157 10.83 0.31 -35.55
N SER A 158 11.90 1.06 -35.26
CA SER A 158 12.36 1.33 -33.89
C SER A 158 11.30 2.08 -33.08
N CYS A 159 10.73 3.15 -33.65
CA CYS A 159 9.63 3.90 -33.01
C CYS A 159 8.42 3.02 -32.72
N HIS A 160 8.05 2.12 -33.64
CA HIS A 160 6.97 1.14 -33.42
C HIS A 160 7.27 0.15 -32.28
N GLN A 161 8.51 -0.33 -32.18
CA GLN A 161 8.91 -1.22 -31.10
C GLN A 161 8.86 -0.51 -29.73
N LEU A 162 9.39 0.71 -29.65
CA LEU A 162 9.34 1.55 -28.45
C LEU A 162 7.89 1.83 -28.04
N LYS A 163 7.03 2.14 -29.00
CA LYS A 163 5.58 2.29 -28.79
C LYS A 163 4.94 1.03 -28.21
N GLY A 164 5.24 -0.14 -28.79
CA GLY A 164 4.76 -1.43 -28.29
C GLY A 164 5.20 -1.70 -26.85
N LYS A 165 6.45 -1.40 -26.51
CA LYS A 165 6.98 -1.55 -25.14
C LYS A 165 6.34 -0.58 -24.15
N GLY A 166 6.17 0.69 -24.52
CA GLY A 166 5.46 1.68 -23.71
C GLY A 166 4.02 1.26 -23.40
N ARG A 167 3.29 0.76 -24.41
CA ARG A 167 1.92 0.23 -24.23
C ARG A 167 1.89 -0.95 -23.26
N LYS A 168 2.83 -1.89 -23.38
CA LYS A 168 2.95 -3.04 -22.46
C LYS A 168 3.21 -2.59 -21.03
N ALA A 169 4.08 -1.59 -20.83
CA ALA A 169 4.36 -1.04 -19.51
C ALA A 169 3.12 -0.41 -18.87
N VAL A 170 2.36 0.40 -19.62
CA VAL A 170 1.09 0.98 -19.15
C VAL A 170 0.08 -0.11 -18.79
N TYR A 171 -0.07 -1.12 -19.65
CA TYR A 171 -0.99 -2.24 -19.41
C TYR A 171 -0.64 -3.03 -18.15
N ALA A 172 0.65 -3.37 -17.95
CA ALA A 172 1.12 -4.05 -16.75
C ALA A 172 0.80 -3.24 -15.49
N LYS A 173 1.03 -1.91 -15.50
CA LYS A 173 0.69 -1.05 -14.36
C LYS A 173 -0.80 -1.02 -14.06
N LYS A 174 -1.67 -0.99 -15.08
CA LYS A 174 -3.13 -1.11 -14.86
C LYS A 174 -3.50 -2.42 -14.18
N GLN A 175 -2.90 -3.53 -14.59
CA GLN A 175 -3.13 -4.83 -13.96
C GLN A 175 -2.65 -4.87 -12.50
N GLU A 176 -1.49 -4.28 -12.19
CA GLU A 176 -1.00 -4.20 -10.81
C GLU A 176 -1.97 -3.42 -9.90
N PHE A 177 -2.53 -2.30 -10.37
CA PHE A 177 -3.54 -1.54 -9.62
C PHE A 177 -4.87 -2.28 -9.49
N GLN A 178 -5.31 -2.99 -10.52
CA GLN A 178 -6.49 -3.84 -10.45
C GLN A 178 -6.31 -4.97 -9.43
N MET A 179 -5.12 -5.58 -9.40
CA MET A 179 -4.79 -6.62 -8.42
C MET A 179 -4.78 -6.04 -7.00
N LEU A 180 -4.23 -4.84 -6.81
CA LEU A 180 -4.25 -4.14 -5.53
C LEU A 180 -5.68 -3.89 -5.05
N GLU A 181 -6.54 -3.35 -5.93
CA GLU A 181 -7.96 -3.10 -5.64
C GLU A 181 -8.66 -4.38 -5.18
N ASN A 182 -8.50 -5.49 -5.92
CA ASN A 182 -9.09 -6.77 -5.58
C ASN A 182 -8.64 -7.28 -4.20
N LYS A 183 -7.34 -7.19 -3.90
CA LYS A 183 -6.79 -7.61 -2.60
C LYS A 183 -7.31 -6.76 -1.45
N ILE A 184 -7.39 -5.44 -1.62
CA ILE A 184 -7.94 -4.55 -0.59
C ILE A 184 -9.41 -4.89 -0.33
N ASN A 185 -10.21 -5.10 -1.38
CA ASN A 185 -11.61 -5.50 -1.23
C ASN A 185 -11.74 -6.85 -0.51
N GLU A 186 -10.92 -7.84 -0.87
CA GLU A 186 -10.88 -9.13 -0.16
C GLU A 186 -10.55 -8.95 1.32
N LEU A 187 -9.57 -8.10 1.67
CA LEU A 187 -9.21 -7.85 3.06
C LEU A 187 -10.36 -7.20 3.84
N ILE A 188 -11.02 -6.21 3.24
CA ILE A 188 -12.17 -5.54 3.85
C ILE A 188 -13.30 -6.54 4.11
N ASP A 189 -13.57 -7.44 3.16
CA ASP A 189 -14.62 -8.44 3.30
C ASP A 189 -14.28 -9.50 4.36
N LEU A 190 -13.02 -9.92 4.47
CA LEU A 190 -12.56 -10.82 5.53
C LEU A 190 -12.60 -10.20 6.93
N SER A 191 -12.52 -8.87 7.00
CA SER A 191 -12.51 -8.11 8.26
C SER A 191 -13.88 -7.62 8.73
N LYS A 192 -14.96 -7.93 8.01
CA LYS A 192 -16.35 -7.69 8.45
C LYS A 192 -16.80 -8.74 9.45
#